data_AF-A0A380EKA4-F1
#
_entry.id   AF-A0A380EKA4-F1
#
_cell.length_a   1.000
_cell.length_b   1.000
_cell.length_c   1.000
_cell.angle_alpha   90.00
_cell.angle_beta   90.00
_cell.angle_gamma   90.00
#
_symmetry.space_group_name_H-M   'P 1'
#
loop_
_entity.id
_entity.type
_entity.pdbx_description
1 polymer ?
#
loop_
_entity_poly.entity_id
_entity_poly.type
_entity_poly.pdbx_seq_one_letter_code
_entity_poly.pdbx_strand_id
1 'polypeptide(L)'
;MLPEMDGIQVATKLREHKQTPIIMLTAKGEETNRVEGFESGADDYIVKPFSPREVVLRVKALLRRTQSTTVEQSEPHARDVIEFKHLEIDNDAHRVLADNQEVN
;
A
#
# COMPACT_ATOMS: atom_id res chain seq x y z
N MET A 1 8.38 -20.16 13.36
CA MET A 1 7.34 -19.98 14.39
C MET A 1 7.63 -18.69 15.11
N LEU A 2 6.65 -17.79 15.18
CA LEU A 2 6.76 -16.62 16.06
C LEU A 2 6.56 -17.09 17.51
N PRO A 3 7.06 -16.35 18.51
CA PRO A 3 6.68 -16.61 19.89
C PRO A 3 5.15 -16.48 20.02
N GLU A 4 4.55 -17.36 20.85
CA GLU A 4 3.12 -17.36 21.24
C GLU A 4 2.09 -17.74 20.16
N MET A 5 2.26 -17.33 18.91
CA MET A 5 1.29 -17.56 17.83
C MET A 5 1.98 -17.97 16.53
N ASP A 6 1.38 -18.85 15.74
CA ASP A 6 1.93 -19.17 14.42
C ASP A 6 1.67 -18.04 13.41
N GLY A 7 2.56 -17.89 12.43
CA GLY A 7 2.46 -16.85 11.40
C GLY A 7 1.19 -16.96 10.55
N ILE A 8 0.69 -18.19 10.34
CA ILE A 8 -0.59 -18.45 9.67
C ILE A 8 -1.75 -17.85 10.47
N GLN A 9 -1.80 -18.13 11.78
CA GLN A 9 -2.84 -17.61 12.67
C GLN A 9 -2.80 -16.08 12.78
N VAL A 10 -1.59 -15.49 12.77
CA VAL A 10 -1.41 -14.03 12.72
C VAL A 10 -2.00 -13.47 11.42
N ALA A 11 -1.72 -14.09 10.27
CA ALA A 11 -2.25 -13.62 8.98
C ALA A 11 -3.78 -13.67 8.94
N THR A 12 -4.38 -14.78 9.37
CA THR A 12 -5.84 -14.94 9.45
C THR A 12 -6.47 -13.86 10.32
N LYS A 13 -5.98 -13.68 11.55
CA LYS A 13 -6.51 -12.66 12.48
C LYS A 13 -6.30 -11.23 11.98
N LEU A 14 -5.18 -10.96 11.33
CA LEU A 14 -4.91 -9.63 10.79
C LEU A 14 -5.91 -9.30 9.66
N ARG A 15 -6.23 -10.28 8.81
CA ARG A 15 -7.16 -10.13 7.69
C ARG A 15 -8.62 -9.96 8.07
N GLU A 16 -9.02 -10.48 9.23
CA GLU A 16 -10.35 -10.22 9.80
C GLU A 16 -10.61 -8.72 10.04
N HIS A 17 -9.56 -7.92 10.23
CA HIS A 17 -9.69 -6.52 10.64
C HIS A 17 -8.99 -5.52 9.72
N LYS A 18 -7.98 -5.94 8.94
CA LYS A 18 -7.14 -5.04 8.16
C LYS A 18 -6.77 -5.63 6.80
N GLN A 19 -6.65 -4.76 5.81
CA GLN A 19 -6.10 -5.10 4.49
C GLN A 19 -4.61 -4.75 4.38
N THR A 20 -3.90 -4.71 5.51
CA THR A 20 -2.45 -4.45 5.53
C THR A 20 -1.72 -5.52 4.72
N PRO A 21 -0.78 -5.16 3.83
CA PRO A 21 -0.08 -6.15 3.03
C PRO A 21 0.81 -7.07 3.87
N ILE A 22 0.79 -8.38 3.59
CA ILE A 22 1.45 -9.43 4.37
C ILE A 22 2.43 -10.20 3.50
N ILE A 23 3.70 -10.26 3.92
CA ILE A 23 4.70 -11.15 3.35
C ILE A 23 5.09 -12.19 4.40
N MET A 24 4.96 -13.47 4.07
CA MET A 24 5.48 -14.55 4.91
C MET A 24 6.93 -14.85 4.59
N LEU A 25 7.78 -14.91 5.62
CA LEU A 25 9.21 -15.17 5.48
C LEU A 25 9.61 -16.38 6.33
N THR A 26 9.78 -17.54 5.71
CA THR A 26 9.77 -18.83 6.43
C THR A 26 10.77 -19.84 5.86
N ALA A 27 11.16 -20.83 6.66
CA ALA A 27 11.97 -21.97 6.18
C ALA A 27 11.09 -23.11 5.59
N LYS A 28 9.76 -23.02 5.74
CA LYS A 28 8.81 -24.01 5.23
C LYS A 28 8.65 -23.84 3.71
N GLY A 29 9.41 -24.64 2.95
CA GLY A 29 9.49 -24.54 1.50
C GLY A 29 8.55 -25.47 0.70
N GLU A 30 7.87 -26.40 1.35
CA GLU A 30 6.98 -27.34 0.65
C GLU A 30 5.78 -26.61 0.06
N GLU A 31 5.27 -27.12 -1.06
CA GLU A 31 4.14 -26.53 -1.79
C GLU A 31 2.90 -26.38 -0.91
N THR A 32 2.58 -27.39 -0.10
CA THR A 32 1.46 -27.39 0.85
C THR A 32 1.52 -26.20 1.81
N ASN A 33 2.70 -25.91 2.39
CA ASN A 33 2.88 -24.78 3.29
C ASN A 33 2.72 -23.43 2.57
N ARG A 34 3.11 -23.35 1.29
CA ARG A 34 2.93 -22.13 0.49
C ARG A 34 1.46 -21.88 0.21
N VAL A 35 0.73 -22.91 -0.19
CA VAL A 35 -0.72 -22.85 -0.44
C VAL A 35 -1.43 -22.40 0.83
N GLU A 36 -1.18 -23.06 1.97
CA GLU A 36 -1.74 -22.69 3.27
C GLU A 36 -1.43 -21.22 3.64
N GLY A 37 -0.18 -20.78 3.41
CA GLY A 37 0.23 -19.40 3.63
C GLY A 37 -0.59 -18.39 2.84
N PHE A 38 -0.83 -18.64 1.55
CA PHE A 38 -1.66 -17.78 0.72
C PHE A 38 -3.14 -17.81 1.11
N GLU A 39 -3.69 -18.99 1.40
CA GLU A 39 -5.09 -19.16 1.82
C GLU A 39 -5.39 -18.44 3.14
N SER A 40 -4.41 -18.35 4.04
CA SER A 40 -4.53 -17.57 5.28
C SER A 40 -4.49 -16.04 5.08
N GLY A 41 -4.25 -15.58 3.85
CA GLY A 41 -4.31 -14.17 3.46
C GLY A 41 -2.95 -13.46 3.34
N ALA A 42 -1.85 -14.20 3.18
CA ALA A 42 -0.58 -13.63 2.76
C ALA A 42 -0.66 -13.14 1.30
N ASP A 43 -0.03 -12.00 0.98
CA ASP A 43 0.09 -11.50 -0.40
C ASP A 43 1.35 -12.00 -1.10
N ASP A 44 2.38 -12.34 -0.31
CA ASP A 44 3.61 -12.95 -0.80
C ASP A 44 4.17 -13.96 0.22
N TYR A 45 4.94 -14.93 -0.28
CA TYR A 45 5.51 -16.02 0.50
C TYR A 45 6.95 -16.29 0.03
N ILE A 46 7.92 -16.07 0.92
CA ILE A 46 9.35 -16.16 0.66
C ILE A 46 9.97 -17.25 1.52
N VAL A 47 10.61 -18.21 0.86
CA VAL A 47 11.31 -19.32 1.50
C VAL A 47 12.77 -18.96 1.76
N LYS A 48 13.29 -19.35 2.93
CA LYS A 48 14.70 -19.23 3.28
C LYS A 48 15.51 -20.39 2.68
N PRO A 49 16.74 -20.15 2.19
CA PRO A 49 17.46 -18.87 2.17
C PRO A 49 17.02 -17.95 1.02
N PHE A 50 17.07 -16.65 1.24
CA PHE A 50 16.70 -15.63 0.26
C PHE A 50 17.80 -14.56 0.14
N SER A 51 17.81 -13.83 -0.97
CA SER A 51 18.64 -12.64 -1.12
C SER A 51 17.95 -11.42 -0.50
N PRO A 52 18.64 -10.59 0.31
CA PRO A 52 18.06 -9.34 0.82
C PRO A 52 17.53 -8.43 -0.30
N ARG A 53 18.19 -8.43 -1.47
CA ARG A 53 17.74 -7.66 -2.64
C ARG A 53 16.39 -8.17 -3.19
N GLU A 54 16.16 -9.48 -3.13
CA GLU A 54 14.89 -10.08 -3.56
C GLU A 54 13.74 -9.62 -2.66
N VAL A 55 13.93 -9.66 -1.34
CA VAL A 55 12.93 -9.22 -0.37
C VAL A 55 12.59 -7.74 -0.58
N VAL A 56 13.59 -6.88 -0.78
CA VAL A 56 13.37 -5.46 -1.07
C VAL A 56 12.52 -5.26 -2.33
N LEU A 57 12.78 -6.02 -3.39
CA LEU A 57 12.00 -5.92 -4.65
C LEU A 57 10.56 -6.40 -4.46
N ARG A 58 10.35 -7.49 -3.71
CA ARG A 58 9.01 -8.01 -3.39
C ARG A 58 8.20 -7.04 -2.55
N VAL A 59 8.81 -6.44 -1.51
CA VAL A 59 8.18 -5.39 -0.71
C VAL A 59 7.77 -4.20 -1.59
N LYS A 60 8.67 -3.70 -2.45
CA LYS A 60 8.35 -2.60 -3.38
C LYS A 60 7.21 -2.96 -4.34
N ALA A 61 7.20 -4.19 -4.86
CA ALA A 61 6.14 -4.66 -5.76
C ALA A 61 4.78 -4.72 -5.05
N LEU A 62 4.76 -5.21 -3.80
CA LEU A 62 3.54 -5.32 -3.00
C LEU A 62 2.99 -3.92 -2.66
N LEU A 63 3.84 -3.00 -2.19
CA LEU A 63 3.43 -1.63 -1.88
C LEU A 63 2.90 -0.88 -3.10
N ARG A 64 3.52 -1.05 -4.27
CA ARG A 64 3.04 -0.45 -5.51
C ARG A 64 1.62 -0.92 -5.84
N ARG A 65 1.33 -2.22 -5.71
CA ARG A 65 -0.01 -2.77 -5.95
C ARG A 65 -1.05 -2.17 -5.02
N THR A 66 -0.68 -1.97 -3.75
CA THR A 66 -1.61 -1.39 -2.77
C THR A 66 -1.86 0.10 -2.98
N GLN A 67 -0.88 0.84 -3.51
CA GLN A 67 -1.05 2.25 -3.88
C GLN A 67 -1.88 2.40 -5.16
N SER A 68 -1.72 1.52 -6.16
CA SER A 68 -2.54 1.56 -7.37
C SER A 68 -4.04 1.44 -7.06
N THR A 69 -4.42 0.66 -6.05
CA THR A 69 -5.82 0.57 -5.59
C THR A 69 -6.32 1.88 -4.95
N THR A 70 -5.43 2.74 -4.44
CA THR A 70 -5.78 4.08 -3.92
C THR A 70 -5.75 5.15 -5.03
N VAL A 71 -4.89 4.97 -6.03
CA VAL A 71 -4.66 5.95 -7.12
C VAL A 71 -5.68 5.83 -8.26
N GLU A 72 -6.41 4.71 -8.41
CA GLU A 72 -7.53 4.63 -9.36
C GLU A 72 -8.76 5.49 -8.96
N GLN A 73 -8.73 6.15 -7.79
CA GLN A 73 -9.68 7.21 -7.42
C GLN A 73 -9.10 8.63 -7.51
N SER A 74 -7.85 8.78 -7.94
CA SER A 74 -7.19 10.08 -8.10
C SER A 74 -6.83 10.25 -9.56
N GLU A 75 -7.60 11.08 -10.27
CA GLU A 75 -7.21 11.60 -11.58
C GLU A 75 -5.76 12.11 -11.56
N PRO A 76 -5.03 12.01 -12.69
CA PRO A 76 -3.64 12.45 -12.77
C PRO A 76 -3.56 13.94 -12.43
N HIS A 77 -2.97 14.27 -11.27
CA HIS A 77 -2.81 15.63 -10.76
C HIS A 77 -4.11 16.43 -10.71
N ALA A 78 -4.96 16.15 -9.71
CA ALA A 78 -5.85 17.19 -9.21
C ALA A 78 -4.95 18.37 -8.79
N ARG A 79 -5.06 19.49 -9.51
CA ARG A 79 -4.33 20.73 -9.21
C ARG A 79 -4.52 21.07 -7.73
N ASP A 80 -3.48 21.56 -7.06
CA ASP A 80 -3.57 22.01 -5.67
C ASP A 80 -4.30 23.36 -5.61
N VAL A 81 -5.62 23.30 -5.79
CA VAL A 81 -6.53 24.45 -5.82
C VAL A 81 -7.41 24.44 -4.58
N ILE A 82 -7.38 25.54 -3.84
CA ILE A 82 -8.26 25.80 -2.70
C ILE A 82 -9.36 26.76 -3.18
N GLU A 83 -10.61 26.29 -3.19
CA GLU A 83 -11.77 27.07 -3.65
C GLU A 83 -12.69 27.47 -2.47
N PHE A 84 -12.99 28.76 -2.39
CA PHE A 84 -14.05 29.35 -1.60
C PHE A 84 -14.95 30.17 -2.53
N LYS A 85 -16.18 30.47 -2.09
CA LYS A 85 -17.20 31.16 -2.89
C LYS A 85 -16.73 32.43 -3.64
N HIS A 86 -15.77 33.15 -3.09
CA HIS A 86 -15.23 34.41 -3.64
C HIS A 86 -13.71 34.39 -3.81
N LEU A 87 -13.05 33.25 -3.56
CA LEU A 87 -11.59 33.17 -3.50
C LEU A 87 -11.12 31.82 -4.05
N GLU A 88 -10.22 31.84 -5.03
CA GLU A 88 -9.55 30.66 -5.56
C GLU A 88 -8.04 30.84 -5.37
N ILE A 89 -7.36 29.85 -4.79
CA ILE A 89 -5.91 29.83 -4.61
C ILE A 89 -5.36 28.62 -5.36
N ASP A 90 -4.54 28.86 -6.36
CA ASP A 90 -3.83 27.85 -7.14
C ASP A 90 -2.37 27.83 -6.68
N ASN A 91 -2.02 26.87 -5.80
CA ASN A 91 -0.68 26.77 -5.22
C ASN A 91 0.37 26.36 -6.27
N ASP A 92 -0.02 25.59 -7.27
CA ASP A 92 0.86 25.19 -8.37
C ASP A 92 1.23 26.39 -9.25
N ALA A 93 0.27 27.29 -9.50
CA ALA A 93 0.45 28.50 -10.31
C ALA A 93 0.92 29.73 -9.51
N HIS A 94 1.05 29.64 -8.18
CA HIS A 94 1.25 30.80 -7.29
C HIS A 94 0.26 31.94 -7.57
N ARG A 95 -1.01 31.61 -7.80
CA ARG A 95 -2.03 32.55 -8.25
C ARG A 95 -3.21 32.58 -7.29
N VAL A 96 -3.73 33.78 -7.04
CA VAL A 96 -4.94 33.99 -6.23
C VAL A 96 -5.96 34.79 -7.04
N LEU A 97 -7.20 34.31 -7.09
CA LEU A 97 -8.34 35.03 -7.67
C LEU A 97 -9.30 35.41 -6.57
N ALA A 98 -9.71 36.67 -6.48
CA ALA A 98 -10.85 37.13 -5.70
C ALA A 98 -11.97 37.59 -6.65
N ASP A 99 -13.18 37.03 -6.52
CA ASP A 99 -14.30 37.29 -7.44
C ASP A 99 -13.92 37.17 -8.93
N ASN A 100 -13.16 36.11 -9.27
CA ASN A 100 -12.59 35.88 -10.61
C ASN A 100 -11.63 36.96 -11.12
N GLN A 101 -11.10 37.82 -10.25
CA GLN A 101 -10.03 38.77 -10.57
C GLN A 101 -8.74 38.38 -9.87
N GLU A 102 -7.65 38.33 -10.64
CA GLU A 102 -6.33 37.99 -10.10
C GLU A 102 -5.87 39.09 -9.14
N VAL A 103 -5.49 38.67 -7.93
CA VAL A 103 -5.01 39.54 -6.88
C VAL A 103 -3.48 39.52 -6.94
N ASN A 104 -2.87 40.63 -7.36
CA ASN A 104 -1.41 40.85 -7.32
C ASN A 104 -1.00 41.58 -6.04
#